data_AF-A0A1V5XCE6-F1
#
_entry.id   AF-A0A1V5XCE6-F1
#
_cell.length_a   1.000
_cell.length_b   1.000
_cell.length_c   1.000
_cell.angle_alpha   90.00
_cell.angle_beta   90.00
_cell.angle_gamma   90.00
#
_symmetry.space_group_name_H-M   'P 1'
#
loop_
_entity.id
_entity.type
_entity.pdbx_description
1 polymer ?
#
loop_
_entity_poly.entity_id
_entity_poly.type
_entity_poly.pdbx_seq_one_letter_code
_entity_poly.pdbx_strand_id
1 'polypeptide(L)'
;MGIRGAAPWAARHAEKHREEARARAAEPPLPGSARATLRVPTGAEEIKARIASLHNILQKINTLRKNYEQNFFAIGKLLRDIRDSKLYEVHGFGSFEAFVEREVKLGKTTSIRLARVTEVFQEQAAISYGVDLVLQALATLESGKKTGGTNLQPFSVGASPPPLPMRPPLPKK
;
A
#
# COMPACT_ATOMS: atom_id res chain seq x y z
N MET A 1 -24.16 -13.14 -27.78
CA MET A 1 -25.09 -14.28 -27.91
C MET A 1 -24.29 -15.53 -28.31
N GLY A 2 -24.22 -16.52 -27.40
CA GLY A 2 -23.96 -17.95 -27.65
C GLY A 2 -22.62 -18.35 -28.29
N ILE A 3 -21.68 -18.89 -27.49
CA ILE A 3 -20.56 -19.69 -28.00
C ILE A 3 -21.15 -20.97 -28.62
N ARG A 4 -21.40 -20.93 -29.92
CA ARG A 4 -21.69 -22.13 -30.72
C ARG A 4 -20.35 -22.83 -30.96
N GLY A 5 -20.11 -23.95 -30.29
CA GLY A 5 -18.92 -24.76 -30.59
C GLY A 5 -18.46 -25.78 -29.55
N ALA A 6 -18.99 -25.80 -28.32
CA ALA A 6 -18.67 -26.88 -27.39
C ALA A 6 -19.66 -28.04 -27.61
N ALA A 7 -19.17 -29.14 -28.18
CA ALA A 7 -19.97 -30.34 -28.39
C ALA A 7 -20.47 -30.89 -27.03
N PRO A 8 -21.76 -31.25 -26.89
CA PRO A 8 -22.40 -31.55 -25.59
C PRO A 8 -21.79 -32.73 -24.82
N TRP A 9 -20.94 -33.57 -25.45
CA TRP A 9 -20.21 -34.66 -24.80
C TRP A 9 -19.02 -34.16 -23.97
N ALA A 10 -18.37 -33.06 -24.35
CA ALA A 10 -17.22 -32.51 -23.63
C ALA A 10 -17.62 -31.90 -22.28
N ALA A 11 -18.80 -31.26 -22.22
CA ALA A 11 -19.38 -30.77 -20.98
C ALA A 11 -19.73 -31.92 -20.01
N ARG A 12 -20.32 -33.01 -20.54
CA ARG A 12 -20.69 -34.20 -19.74
C ARG A 12 -19.48 -35.00 -19.25
N HIS A 13 -18.40 -35.08 -20.04
CA HIS A 13 -17.14 -35.69 -19.58
C HIS A 13 -16.45 -34.85 -18.51
N ALA A 14 -16.40 -33.52 -18.66
CA ALA A 14 -15.82 -32.63 -17.65
C ALA A 14 -16.61 -32.68 -16.32
N GLU A 15 -17.93 -32.81 -16.39
CA GLU A 15 -18.80 -33.01 -15.22
C GLU A 15 -18.58 -34.37 -14.56
N LYS A 16 -18.51 -35.45 -15.35
CA LYS A 16 -18.23 -36.82 -14.86
C LYS A 16 -16.87 -36.94 -14.17
N HIS A 17 -15.82 -36.34 -14.72
CA HIS A 17 -14.49 -36.33 -14.08
C HIS A 17 -14.43 -35.44 -12.83
N ARG A 18 -15.22 -34.35 -12.77
CA ARG A 18 -15.35 -33.51 -11.56
C ARG A 18 -16.11 -34.25 -10.45
N GLU A 19 -17.13 -35.02 -10.78
CA GLU A 19 -17.86 -35.86 -9.83
C GLU A 19 -17.00 -37.04 -9.35
N GLU A 20 -16.27 -37.72 -10.24
CA GLU A 20 -15.38 -38.82 -9.88
C GLU A 20 -14.19 -38.36 -9.01
N ALA A 21 -13.68 -37.14 -9.25
CA ALA A 21 -12.67 -36.51 -8.39
C ALA A 21 -13.23 -36.12 -7.01
N ARG A 22 -14.52 -35.75 -6.92
CA ARG A 22 -15.22 -35.50 -5.64
C ARG A 22 -15.53 -36.80 -4.89
N ALA A 23 -15.86 -37.88 -5.61
CA ALA A 23 -16.10 -39.20 -5.03
C ALA A 23 -14.83 -39.81 -4.42
N ARG A 24 -13.68 -39.74 -5.11
CA ARG A 24 -12.39 -40.19 -4.58
C ARG A 24 -11.86 -39.31 -3.42
N ALA A 25 -12.35 -38.07 -3.32
CA ALA A 25 -12.07 -37.19 -2.18
C ALA A 25 -12.98 -37.48 -0.96
N ALA A 26 -14.12 -38.14 -1.17
CA ALA A 26 -15.08 -38.51 -0.13
C ALA A 26 -14.84 -39.91 0.46
N GLU A 27 -14.03 -40.77 -0.18
CA GLU A 27 -13.58 -42.02 0.44
C GLU A 27 -12.64 -41.73 1.62
N PRO A 28 -12.97 -42.19 2.85
CA PRO A 28 -12.09 -42.03 3.99
C PRO A 28 -10.79 -42.80 3.74
N PRO A 29 -9.61 -42.18 3.93
CA PRO A 29 -8.34 -42.82 3.62
C PRO A 29 -8.16 -44.08 4.47
N LEU A 30 -7.67 -45.15 3.84
CA LEU A 30 -7.40 -46.41 4.55
C LEU A 30 -6.44 -46.17 5.73
N PRO A 31 -6.74 -46.72 6.91
CA PRO A 31 -5.91 -46.56 8.10
C PRO A 31 -4.51 -47.14 7.84
N GLY A 32 -3.47 -46.32 8.02
CA GLY A 32 -2.07 -46.69 7.78
C GLY A 32 -1.44 -46.16 6.49
N SER A 33 -2.17 -45.43 5.64
CA SER A 33 -1.58 -44.72 4.49
C SER A 33 -0.78 -43.48 4.93
N ALA A 34 0.24 -43.06 4.18
CA ALA A 34 0.99 -41.81 4.44
C ALA A 34 0.11 -40.54 4.45
N ARG A 35 -1.12 -40.62 3.92
CA ARG A 35 -2.15 -39.58 4.04
C ARG A 35 -2.86 -39.56 5.40
N ALA A 36 -2.84 -40.66 6.16
CA ALA A 36 -3.35 -40.73 7.54
C ALA A 36 -2.37 -40.10 8.56
N THR A 37 -1.07 -40.06 8.25
CA THR A 37 -0.05 -39.39 9.08
C THR A 37 0.27 -37.97 8.64
N LEU A 38 -0.29 -37.51 7.51
CA LEU A 38 -0.20 -36.11 7.09
C LEU A 38 -1.13 -35.27 7.98
N ARG A 39 -0.65 -34.96 9.18
CA ARG A 39 -1.23 -33.96 10.07
C ARG A 39 -1.24 -32.64 9.34
N VAL A 40 -2.32 -32.35 8.61
CA VAL A 40 -2.58 -31.02 8.07
C VAL A 40 -2.58 -30.10 9.28
N PRO A 41 -1.61 -29.18 9.42
CA PRO A 41 -1.56 -28.32 10.59
C PRO A 41 -2.88 -27.55 10.64
N THR A 42 -3.54 -27.55 11.79
CA THR A 42 -4.78 -26.79 12.00
C THR A 42 -4.55 -25.35 11.54
N GLY A 43 -5.36 -24.86 10.61
CA GLY A 43 -5.15 -23.54 9.98
C GLY A 43 -4.38 -23.53 8.65
N ALA A 44 -3.97 -24.68 8.11
CA ALA A 44 -3.29 -24.75 6.81
C ALA A 44 -4.08 -24.08 5.67
N GLU A 45 -5.40 -24.26 5.65
CA GLU A 45 -6.27 -23.63 4.64
C GLU A 45 -6.34 -22.10 4.80
N GLU A 46 -6.31 -21.60 6.04
CA GLU A 46 -6.27 -20.17 6.34
C GLU A 46 -4.93 -19.55 5.90
N ILE A 47 -3.81 -20.23 6.21
CA ILE A 47 -2.48 -19.80 5.78
C ILE A 47 -2.41 -19.77 4.25
N LYS A 48 -2.90 -20.80 3.56
CA LYS A 48 -2.97 -20.83 2.09
C LYS A 48 -3.82 -19.68 1.54
N ALA A 49 -4.98 -19.40 2.15
CA ALA A 49 -5.83 -18.30 1.72
C ALA A 49 -5.13 -16.93 1.88
N ARG A 50 -4.42 -16.71 2.99
CA ARG A 50 -3.64 -15.49 3.23
C ARG A 50 -2.49 -15.35 2.24
N ILE A 51 -1.77 -16.43 1.93
CA ILE A 51 -0.71 -16.45 0.90
C ILE A 51 -1.28 -16.11 -0.48
N ALA A 52 -2.40 -16.73 -0.86
CA ALA A 52 -3.07 -16.44 -2.13
C ALA A 52 -3.53 -14.97 -2.21
N SER A 53 -4.09 -14.45 -1.12
CA SER A 53 -4.48 -13.04 -1.02
C SER A 53 -3.29 -12.10 -1.21
N LEU A 54 -2.18 -12.34 -0.48
CA LEU A 54 -0.95 -11.57 -0.60
C LEU A 54 -0.42 -11.56 -2.03
N HIS A 55 -0.38 -12.74 -2.67
CA HIS A 55 0.07 -12.86 -4.05
C HIS A 55 -0.80 -12.03 -5.02
N ASN A 56 -2.12 -12.09 -4.87
CA ASN A 56 -3.04 -11.28 -5.68
C ASN A 56 -2.81 -9.77 -5.48
N ILE A 57 -2.56 -9.34 -4.25
CA ILE A 57 -2.25 -7.93 -3.96
C ILE A 57 -0.93 -7.52 -4.61
N LEU A 58 0.11 -8.35 -4.53
CA LEU A 58 1.40 -8.08 -5.17
C LEU A 58 1.29 -7.99 -6.70
N GLN A 59 0.47 -8.85 -7.33
CA GLN A 59 0.17 -8.76 -8.76
C GLN A 59 -0.52 -7.43 -9.11
N LYS A 60 -1.48 -6.99 -8.30
CA LYS A 60 -2.14 -5.68 -8.46
C LYS A 60 -1.14 -4.54 -8.33
N ILE A 61 -0.27 -4.55 -7.31
CA ILE A 61 0.77 -3.53 -7.13
C ILE A 61 1.69 -3.47 -8.35
N ASN A 62 2.16 -4.62 -8.85
CA ASN A 62 3.02 -4.66 -10.04
C ASN A 62 2.33 -4.13 -11.31
N THR A 63 1.03 -4.34 -11.45
CA THR A 63 0.23 -3.80 -12.56
C THR A 63 0.06 -2.29 -12.44
N LEU A 64 -0.37 -1.82 -11.27
CA LEU A 64 -0.60 -0.39 -10.98
C LEU A 64 0.69 0.43 -11.06
N ARG A 65 1.84 -0.18 -10.74
CA ARG A 65 3.15 0.46 -10.83
C ARG A 65 3.48 0.94 -12.25
N LYS A 66 2.96 0.31 -13.30
CA LYS A 66 3.20 0.76 -14.69
C LYS A 66 2.72 2.19 -14.91
N ASN A 67 1.64 2.58 -14.24
CA ASN A 67 1.08 3.93 -14.24
C ASN A 67 1.14 4.50 -12.82
N TYR A 68 2.35 4.49 -12.24
CA TYR A 68 2.59 4.85 -10.85
C TYR A 68 2.02 6.23 -10.49
N GLU A 69 2.19 7.23 -11.35
CA GLU A 69 1.77 8.61 -11.06
C GLU A 69 0.27 8.77 -10.82
N GLN A 70 -0.56 7.99 -11.53
CA GLN A 70 -2.01 8.03 -11.37
C GLN A 70 -2.51 7.04 -10.29
N ASN A 71 -1.74 5.98 -10.04
CA ASN A 71 -2.18 4.87 -9.18
C ASN A 71 -1.46 4.81 -7.83
N PHE A 72 -0.58 5.77 -7.51
CA PHE A 72 0.17 5.77 -6.26
C PHE A 72 -0.73 5.67 -5.02
N PHE A 73 -1.91 6.30 -5.04
CA PHE A 73 -2.85 6.25 -3.94
C PHE A 73 -3.47 4.84 -3.78
N ALA A 74 -3.82 4.20 -4.90
CA ALA A 74 -4.31 2.83 -4.90
C ALA A 74 -3.22 1.84 -4.44
N ILE A 75 -1.97 2.03 -4.87
CA ILE A 75 -0.82 1.27 -4.39
C ILE A 75 -0.67 1.46 -2.87
N GLY A 76 -0.75 2.71 -2.38
CA GLY A 76 -0.73 3.03 -0.96
C GLY A 76 -1.82 2.30 -0.16
N LYS A 77 -3.04 2.20 -0.69
CA LYS A 77 -4.15 1.47 -0.04
C LYS A 77 -3.82 -0.02 0.10
N LEU A 78 -3.30 -0.63 -0.96
CA LEU A 78 -2.90 -2.04 -0.96
C LEU A 78 -1.75 -2.31 0.00
N LEU A 79 -0.77 -1.39 0.07
CA LEU A 79 0.35 -1.49 1.02
C LEU A 79 -0.12 -1.35 2.47
N ARG A 80 -1.06 -0.44 2.72
CA ARG A 80 -1.69 -0.30 4.03
C ARG A 80 -2.47 -1.55 4.42
N ASP A 81 -3.24 -2.13 3.51
CA ASP A 81 -3.98 -3.37 3.77
C ASP A 81 -3.05 -4.54 4.15
N ILE A 82 -1.92 -4.69 3.44
CA ILE A 82 -0.89 -5.69 3.79
C ILE A 82 -0.33 -5.45 5.19
N ARG A 83 -0.08 -4.18 5.55
CA ARG A 83 0.45 -3.77 6.85
C ARG A 83 -0.55 -4.08 7.97
N ASP A 84 -1.80 -3.64 7.82
CA ASP A 84 -2.85 -3.74 8.83
C ASP A 84 -3.30 -5.20 9.03
N SER A 85 -3.38 -5.99 7.94
CA SER A 85 -3.70 -7.43 7.96
C SER A 85 -2.50 -8.33 8.28
N LYS A 86 -1.33 -7.73 8.51
CA LYS A 86 -0.03 -8.40 8.72
C LYS A 86 0.23 -9.55 7.76
N LEU A 87 -0.14 -9.38 6.49
CA LEU A 87 0.02 -10.43 5.48
C LEU A 87 1.50 -10.72 5.20
N TYR A 88 2.41 -9.81 5.54
CA TYR A 88 3.85 -10.03 5.41
C TYR A 88 4.37 -11.17 6.31
N GLU A 89 3.71 -11.46 7.44
CA GLU A 89 4.14 -12.53 8.37
C GLU A 89 3.98 -13.92 7.74
N VAL A 90 3.00 -14.11 6.84
CA VAL A 90 2.77 -15.43 6.21
C VAL A 90 3.86 -15.83 5.22
N HIS A 91 4.64 -14.88 4.73
CA HIS A 91 5.84 -15.13 3.93
C HIS A 91 7.12 -15.28 4.79
N GLY A 92 7.00 -15.17 6.12
CA GLY A 92 8.13 -15.27 7.05
C GLY A 92 8.94 -13.98 7.20
N PHE A 93 8.40 -12.82 6.80
CA PHE A 93 9.05 -11.54 7.06
C PHE A 93 8.81 -11.09 8.51
N GLY A 94 9.89 -10.74 9.22
CA GLY A 94 9.80 -10.22 10.59
C GLY A 94 9.29 -8.78 10.71
N SER A 95 9.26 -8.03 9.60
CA SER A 95 8.76 -6.66 9.57
C SER A 95 8.19 -6.28 8.21
N PHE A 96 7.24 -5.34 8.20
CA PHE A 96 6.70 -4.77 6.97
C PHE A 96 7.79 -4.12 6.11
N GLU A 97 8.80 -3.53 6.74
CA GLU A 97 9.93 -2.89 6.06
C GLU A 97 10.74 -3.88 5.21
N ALA A 98 11.08 -5.04 5.79
CA ALA A 98 11.82 -6.09 5.09
C ALA A 98 11.00 -6.68 3.93
N PHE A 99 9.68 -6.75 4.10
CA PHE A 99 8.77 -7.19 3.05
C PHE A 99 8.76 -6.20 1.86
N VAL A 100 8.57 -4.91 2.12
CA VAL A 100 8.48 -3.93 1.02
C VAL A 100 9.80 -3.81 0.27
N GLU A 101 10.95 -3.89 0.95
CA GLU A 101 12.26 -3.83 0.29
C GLU A 101 12.49 -4.99 -0.69
N ARG A 102 12.04 -6.21 -0.32
CA ARG A 102 12.24 -7.41 -1.11
C ARG A 102 11.19 -7.59 -2.21
N GLU A 103 9.91 -7.38 -1.88
CA GLU A 103 8.79 -7.71 -2.76
C GLU A 103 8.26 -6.50 -3.55
N VAL A 104 8.28 -5.31 -2.94
CA VAL A 104 7.73 -4.09 -3.51
C VAL A 104 8.88 -3.23 -4.03
N LYS A 105 9.25 -3.45 -5.29
CA LYS A 105 10.35 -2.76 -6.01
C LYS A 105 10.07 -1.25 -6.27
N LEU A 106 9.64 -0.50 -5.26
CA LEU A 106 9.42 0.94 -5.20
C LEU A 106 10.39 1.61 -4.21
N GLY A 107 11.13 0.81 -3.44
CA GLY A 107 12.02 1.27 -2.37
C GLY A 107 11.31 1.33 -1.01
N LYS A 108 12.09 1.11 0.06
CA LYS A 108 11.61 1.05 1.44
C LYS A 108 10.88 2.33 1.86
N THR A 109 11.55 3.48 1.77
CA THR A 109 11.01 4.78 2.23
C THR A 109 9.75 5.17 1.48
N THR A 110 9.74 5.04 0.15
CA THR A 110 8.59 5.38 -0.68
C THR A 110 7.38 4.52 -0.35
N SER A 111 7.57 3.20 -0.20
CA SER A 111 6.47 2.27 0.11
C SER A 111 5.85 2.55 1.48
N ILE A 112 6.68 2.86 2.49
CA ILE A 112 6.20 3.22 3.84
C ILE A 112 5.42 4.54 3.79
N ARG A 113 5.95 5.56 3.10
CA ARG A 113 5.27 6.85 2.94
C ARG A 113 3.95 6.71 2.19
N LEU A 114 3.89 5.92 1.12
CA LEU A 114 2.66 5.70 0.36
C LEU A 114 1.55 5.07 1.21
N ALA A 115 1.88 4.10 2.07
CA ALA A 115 0.91 3.55 3.02
C ALA A 115 0.37 4.65 3.94
N ARG A 116 1.25 5.55 4.42
CA ARG A 116 0.88 6.66 5.30
C ARG A 116 0.09 7.77 4.60
N VAL A 117 0.36 8.04 3.33
CA VAL A 117 -0.42 9.00 2.52
C VAL A 117 -1.90 8.66 2.56
N THR A 118 -2.27 7.38 2.52
CA THR A 118 -3.67 6.95 2.55
C THR A 118 -4.37 7.12 3.90
N GLU A 119 -3.62 7.41 4.96
CA GLU A 119 -4.16 7.71 6.29
C GLU A 119 -4.40 9.21 6.48
N VAL A 120 -3.68 10.06 5.72
CA VAL A 120 -3.67 11.52 5.89
C VAL A 120 -4.46 12.24 4.79
N PHE A 121 -4.37 11.76 3.56
CA PHE A 121 -4.95 12.41 2.38
C PHE A 121 -6.16 11.63 1.86
N GLN A 122 -7.12 12.36 1.28
CA GLN A 122 -8.19 11.77 0.50
C GLN A 122 -7.72 11.45 -0.93
N GLU A 123 -8.31 10.42 -1.53
CA GLU A 123 -7.91 9.91 -2.85
C GLU A 123 -7.95 10.98 -3.94
N GLN A 124 -9.08 11.68 -4.07
CA GLN A 124 -9.29 12.67 -5.12
C GLN A 124 -8.30 13.83 -4.99
N ALA A 125 -8.09 14.33 -3.78
CA ALA A 125 -7.14 15.40 -3.51
C ALA A 125 -5.70 14.95 -3.81
N ALA A 126 -5.30 13.75 -3.37
CA ALA A 126 -3.96 13.24 -3.61
C ALA A 126 -3.66 13.15 -5.13
N ILE A 127 -4.59 12.61 -5.91
CA ILE A 127 -4.43 12.45 -7.36
C ILE A 127 -4.32 13.82 -8.05
N SER A 128 -5.11 14.83 -7.64
CA SER A 128 -5.04 16.18 -8.22
C SER A 128 -3.72 16.90 -7.98
N TYR A 129 -3.12 16.76 -6.79
CA TYR A 129 -1.84 17.42 -6.46
C TYR A 129 -0.61 16.64 -6.96
N GLY A 130 -0.77 15.34 -7.26
CA GLY A 130 0.31 14.50 -7.76
C GLY A 130 1.24 13.96 -6.67
N VAL A 131 2.06 12.98 -7.04
CA VAL A 131 2.85 12.16 -6.09
C VAL A 131 3.86 12.98 -5.31
N ASP A 132 4.63 13.84 -5.98
CA ASP A 132 5.76 14.54 -5.40
C ASP A 132 5.33 15.52 -4.30
N LEU A 133 4.33 16.36 -4.60
CA LEU A 133 3.77 17.32 -3.65
C LEU A 133 3.15 16.63 -2.44
N VAL A 134 2.46 15.51 -2.64
CA VAL A 134 1.84 14.74 -1.55
C VAL A 134 2.90 14.10 -0.65
N LEU A 135 3.97 13.54 -1.24
CA LEU A 135 5.09 12.98 -0.47
C LEU A 135 5.88 14.05 0.29
N GLN A 136 6.07 15.24 -0.31
CA GLN A 136 6.70 16.38 0.36
C GLN A 136 5.84 16.93 1.50
N ALA A 137 4.53 17.07 1.28
CA ALA A 137 3.58 17.48 2.30
C ALA A 137 3.59 16.49 3.47
N LEU A 138 3.58 15.19 3.20
CA LEU A 138 3.69 14.17 4.22
C LEU A 138 5.00 14.27 5.01
N ALA A 139 6.14 14.39 4.32
CA ALA A 139 7.44 14.53 4.99
C ALA A 139 7.50 15.76 5.90
N THR A 140 6.85 16.86 5.49
CA THR A 140 6.73 18.07 6.32
C THR A 140 5.88 17.82 7.56
N LEU A 141 4.76 17.12 7.42
CA LEU A 141 3.88 16.75 8.54
C LEU A 141 4.58 15.78 9.52
N GLU A 142 5.34 14.82 9.00
CA GLU A 142 6.10 13.84 9.80
C GLU A 142 7.29 14.46 10.53
N SER A 143 7.92 15.49 9.95
CA SER A 143 9.09 16.14 10.55
C SER A 143 8.79 16.86 11.86
N GLY A 144 7.53 16.96 12.30
CA GLY A 144 7.16 17.46 13.63
C GLY A 144 7.50 18.93 13.89
N LYS A 145 8.16 19.60 12.93
CA LYS A 145 8.08 21.04 12.79
C LYS A 145 6.61 21.32 12.51
N LYS A 146 5.88 21.64 13.57
CA LYS A 146 4.86 22.69 13.47
C LYS A 146 5.56 23.82 12.72
N THR A 147 5.41 23.86 11.40
CA THR A 147 5.54 25.10 10.67
C THR A 147 4.41 25.94 11.24
N GLY A 148 4.71 26.62 12.35
CA GLY A 148 3.81 27.56 12.98
C GLY A 148 3.54 28.61 11.93
N GLY A 149 2.43 28.46 11.22
CA GLY A 149 2.10 29.24 10.05
C GLY A 149 3.15 29.08 8.93
N THR A 150 2.67 28.86 7.72
CA THR A 150 3.09 29.82 6.72
C THR A 150 2.73 31.18 7.33
N ASN A 151 3.73 31.92 7.81
CA ASN A 151 3.58 33.35 7.94
C ASN A 151 3.31 33.81 6.50
N LEU A 152 2.04 33.75 6.09
CA LEU A 152 1.50 34.70 5.14
C LEU A 152 1.72 36.02 5.85
N GLN A 153 2.92 36.54 5.70
CA GLN A 153 3.32 37.84 6.15
C GLN A 153 2.24 38.73 5.52
N PRO A 154 1.32 39.33 6.30
CA PRO A 154 0.57 40.44 5.73
C PRO A 154 1.67 41.41 5.31
N PHE A 155 1.69 41.77 4.04
CA PHE A 155 2.55 42.84 3.57
C PHE A 155 2.26 44.04 4.48
N SER A 156 3.13 44.26 5.47
CA SER A 156 3.05 45.43 6.33
C SER A 156 3.50 46.57 5.46
N VAL A 157 2.54 47.17 4.78
CA VAL A 157 2.68 48.50 4.20
C VAL A 157 3.12 49.45 5.31
N GLY A 158 4.37 49.92 5.23
CA GLY A 158 4.86 51.11 5.92
C GLY A 158 5.25 50.92 7.38
N ALA A 159 6.48 50.47 7.61
CA ALA A 159 7.23 50.85 8.82
C ALA A 159 8.38 51.78 8.38
N SER A 160 8.20 53.07 8.58
CA SER A 160 9.24 54.08 8.38
C SER A 160 10.46 53.78 9.25
N PRO A 161 11.69 54.06 8.79
CA PRO A 161 12.89 53.89 9.61
C PRO A 161 12.84 54.84 10.82
N PRO A 162 13.40 54.44 11.99
CA PRO A 162 13.44 55.30 13.16
C PRO A 162 14.34 56.52 12.90
N PRO A 163 13.99 57.71 13.44
CA PRO A 163 14.80 58.90 13.23
C PRO A 163 16.16 58.75 13.94
N LEU A 164 17.23 59.07 13.21
CA LEU A 164 18.59 59.12 13.74
C LEU A 164 18.70 60.16 14.87
N PRO A 165 19.50 59.92 15.92
CA PRO A 165 19.72 60.90 16.97
C PRO A 165 20.49 62.10 16.41
N MET A 166 19.92 63.30 16.56
CA MET A 166 20.55 64.54 16.13
C MET A 166 21.83 64.83 16.92
N ARG A 167 22.92 65.14 16.21
CA ARG A 167 24.16 65.64 16.81
C ARG A 167 23.92 67.00 17.50
N PRO A 168 24.47 67.23 18.69
CA PRO A 168 24.41 68.54 19.34
C PRO A 168 25.31 69.56 18.61
N PRO A 169 24.93 70.86 18.60
CA PRO A 169 25.70 71.90 17.93
C PRO A 169 27.00 72.22 18.68
N LEU A 170 28.08 72.39 17.92
CA LEU A 170 29.37 72.89 18.41
C LEU A 170 29.22 74.32 18.97
N PRO A 171 29.80 74.64 20.13
CA PRO A 171 29.89 76.03 20.58
C PRO A 171 30.86 76.81 19.69
N LYS A 172 30.44 78.00 19.26
CA LYS A 172 31.30 78.97 18.57
C LYS A 172 32.02 79.84 19.60
N LYS A 173 33.33 79.99 19.35
CA LYS A 173 34.35 80.85 19.99
C LYS A 173 35.06 80.28 21.20
#